data_AF-A0A497XSR4-F1
#
_entry.id   AF-A0A497XSR4-F1
#
_cell.length_a   1.000
_cell.length_b   1.000
_cell.length_c   1.000
_cell.angle_alpha   90.00
_cell.angle_beta   90.00
_cell.angle_gamma   90.00
#
_symmetry.space_group_name_H-M   'P 1'
#
loop_
_entity.id
_entity.type
_entity.pdbx_description
1 polymer ?
#
loop_
_entity_poly.entity_id
_entity_poly.type
_entity_poly.pdbx_seq_one_letter_code
_entity_poly.pdbx_strand_id
1 'polypeptide(L)'
;MKLSEHKDLKTAITELPVKEKDKLLLRLVAKDKVLTEHLHYKLLENESDLEDRKERIKADVEEQVQELKKLNAKEALVKVRKMITAVNHFYKVTKDPVGEVELKLFILNAIPFDYKKSIFGYRDFMMLFSIYYIKTVAVTINKFKKLHEDLQFDLSEDLNHLLGKIYSSKLAGTAEASNLPKEIS
;
A
#
# COMPACT_ATOMS: atom_id res chain seq x y z
N MET A 1 -6.42 12.65 26.80
CA MET A 1 -5.51 11.92 27.70
C MET A 1 -4.75 10.88 26.87
N LYS A 2 -3.42 10.94 26.81
CA LYS A 2 -2.61 9.92 26.10
C LYS A 2 -1.91 9.03 27.12
N LEU A 3 -1.97 7.71 26.95
CA LEU A 3 -1.30 6.77 27.86
C LEU A 3 0.21 7.04 28.00
N SER A 4 0.85 7.58 26.94
CA SER A 4 2.26 7.96 26.95
C SER A 4 2.64 8.96 28.04
N GLU A 5 1.70 9.80 28.48
CA GLU A 5 1.90 10.90 29.43
C GLU A 5 1.67 10.49 30.89
N HIS A 6 1.26 9.24 31.16
CA HIS A 6 0.90 8.77 32.50
C HIS A 6 1.68 7.50 32.88
N LYS A 7 2.85 7.68 33.51
CA LYS A 7 3.73 6.57 33.94
C LYS A 7 3.03 5.64 34.95
N ASP A 8 2.38 6.22 35.96
CA ASP A 8 1.73 5.45 37.03
C ASP A 8 0.58 4.59 36.50
N LEU A 9 -0.17 5.10 35.51
CA LEU A 9 -1.23 4.34 34.86
C LEU A 9 -0.67 3.14 34.07
N LYS A 10 0.47 3.30 33.39
CA LYS A 10 1.12 2.16 32.69
C LYS A 10 1.52 1.07 33.69
N THR A 11 2.14 1.46 34.81
CA THR A 11 2.55 0.54 35.87
C THR A 11 1.33 -0.21 36.42
N ALA A 12 0.27 0.52 36.79
CA ALA A 12 -0.96 -0.07 37.31
C ALA A 12 -1.61 -1.07 36.32
N ILE A 13 -1.63 -0.76 35.01
CA ILE A 13 -2.14 -1.69 33.98
C ILE A 13 -1.28 -2.96 33.91
N THR A 14 0.05 -2.84 33.98
CA THR A 14 0.95 -3.99 33.88
C THR A 14 0.93 -4.91 35.11
N GLU A 15 0.57 -4.35 36.27
CA GLU A 15 0.45 -5.07 37.55
C GLU A 15 -0.92 -5.73 37.76
N LEU A 16 -1.89 -5.51 36.86
CA LEU A 16 -3.21 -6.16 36.95
C LEU A 16 -3.08 -7.70 37.02
N PRO A 17 -3.95 -8.37 37.80
CA PRO A 17 -4.03 -9.83 37.80
C PRO A 17 -4.20 -10.38 36.38
N VAL A 18 -3.54 -11.50 36.07
CA VAL A 18 -3.51 -12.08 34.71
C VAL A 18 -4.92 -12.20 34.11
N LYS A 19 -5.89 -12.72 34.88
CA LYS A 19 -7.28 -12.87 34.43
C LYS A 19 -7.95 -11.55 34.04
N GLU A 20 -7.71 -10.48 34.79
CA GLU A 20 -8.27 -9.15 34.51
C GLU A 20 -7.58 -8.51 33.31
N LYS A 21 -6.25 -8.67 33.24
CA LYS A 21 -5.43 -8.22 32.12
C LYS A 21 -5.84 -8.89 30.82
N ASP A 22 -6.08 -10.20 30.81
CA ASP A 22 -6.53 -10.94 29.62
C ASP A 22 -7.93 -10.50 29.18
N LYS A 23 -8.86 -10.34 30.14
CA LYS A 23 -10.20 -9.82 29.84
C LYS A 23 -10.14 -8.41 29.23
N LEU A 24 -9.25 -7.55 29.75
CA LEU A 24 -9.04 -6.21 29.20
C LEU A 24 -8.40 -6.28 27.81
N LEU A 25 -7.37 -7.09 27.64
CA LEU A 25 -6.65 -7.28 26.37
C LEU A 25 -7.61 -7.74 25.26
N LEU A 26 -8.37 -8.81 25.49
CA LEU A 26 -9.32 -9.34 24.51
C LEU A 26 -10.39 -8.30 24.13
N ARG A 27 -10.86 -7.50 25.10
CA ARG A 27 -11.80 -6.39 24.83
C ARG A 27 -11.18 -5.26 24.02
N LEU A 28 -9.89 -4.98 24.19
CA LEU A 28 -9.18 -3.96 23.41
C LEU A 28 -8.89 -4.45 22.00
N VAL A 29 -8.41 -5.69 21.87
CA VAL A 29 -8.16 -6.34 20.57
C VAL A 29 -9.45 -6.40 19.74
N ALA A 30 -10.57 -6.83 20.34
CA ALA A 30 -11.86 -6.91 19.64
C ALA A 30 -12.40 -5.57 19.12
N LYS A 31 -11.88 -4.42 19.60
CA LYS A 31 -12.25 -3.09 19.10
C LYS A 31 -11.41 -2.63 17.92
N ASP A 32 -10.23 -3.23 17.72
CA ASP A 32 -9.32 -2.90 16.64
C ASP A 32 -9.23 -4.08 15.67
N LYS A 33 -9.96 -3.96 14.56
CA LYS A 33 -10.01 -4.98 13.50
C LYS A 33 -8.63 -5.30 12.93
N VAL A 34 -7.80 -4.27 12.71
CA VAL A 34 -6.46 -4.45 12.12
C VAL A 34 -5.54 -5.15 13.11
N LEU A 35 -5.64 -4.81 14.40
CA LEU A 35 -4.88 -5.51 15.45
C LEU A 35 -5.33 -6.98 15.56
N THR A 36 -6.63 -7.23 15.47
CA THR A 36 -7.17 -8.60 15.48
C THR A 36 -6.61 -9.42 14.32
N GLU A 37 -6.66 -8.88 13.10
CA GLU A 37 -6.11 -9.56 11.92
C GLU A 37 -4.59 -9.73 12.00
N HIS A 38 -3.86 -8.73 12.52
CA HIS A 38 -2.41 -8.85 12.73
C HIS A 38 -2.07 -9.95 13.73
N LEU A 39 -2.82 -10.06 14.83
CA LEU A 39 -2.64 -11.13 15.81
C LEU A 39 -3.03 -12.49 15.23
N HIS A 40 -4.09 -12.55 14.42
CA HIS A 40 -4.46 -13.77 13.70
C HIS A 40 -3.31 -14.23 12.80
N TYR A 41 -2.81 -13.34 11.93
CA TYR A 41 -1.66 -13.63 11.07
C TYR A 41 -0.45 -14.08 11.90
N LYS A 42 -0.07 -13.29 12.90
CA LYS A 42 1.16 -13.54 13.68
C LYS A 42 1.11 -14.82 14.50
N LEU A 43 -0.06 -15.23 14.99
CA LEU A 43 -0.19 -16.33 15.94
C LEU A 43 -0.71 -17.62 15.31
N LEU A 44 -1.39 -17.55 14.17
CA LEU A 44 -2.14 -18.67 13.59
C LEU A 44 -1.80 -18.97 12.13
N GLU A 45 -1.11 -18.08 11.43
CA GLU A 45 -0.75 -18.24 10.02
C GLU A 45 0.75 -18.54 9.85
N ASN A 46 1.11 -19.06 8.68
CA ASN A 46 2.47 -19.41 8.31
C ASN A 46 2.87 -18.80 6.94
N GLU A 47 4.01 -19.21 6.39
CA GLU A 47 4.52 -18.68 5.12
C GLU A 47 3.61 -18.96 3.92
N SER A 48 2.92 -20.10 3.85
CA SER A 48 1.99 -20.35 2.73
C SER A 48 0.79 -19.41 2.78
N ASP A 49 0.31 -19.06 3.98
CA ASP A 49 -0.79 -18.10 4.14
C ASP A 49 -0.39 -16.69 3.68
N LEU A 50 0.89 -16.30 3.87
CA LEU A 50 1.42 -15.03 3.38
C LEU A 50 1.36 -14.97 1.85
N GLU A 51 1.83 -16.02 1.17
CA GLU A 51 1.79 -16.09 -0.29
C GLU A 51 0.35 -16.11 -0.79
N ASP A 52 -0.55 -16.88 -0.16
CA ASP A 52 -1.98 -16.87 -0.49
C ASP A 52 -2.61 -15.48 -0.35
N ARG A 53 -2.18 -14.68 0.64
CA ARG A 53 -2.62 -13.28 0.79
C ARG A 53 -2.14 -12.42 -0.37
N LYS A 54 -0.89 -12.58 -0.82
CA LYS A 54 -0.34 -11.84 -1.96
C LYS A 54 -1.12 -12.20 -3.24
N GLU A 55 -1.32 -13.48 -3.49
CA GLU A 55 -2.03 -13.97 -4.68
C GLU A 55 -3.49 -13.52 -4.73
N ARG A 56 -4.20 -13.50 -3.59
CA ARG A 56 -5.55 -12.92 -3.53
C ARG A 56 -5.57 -11.45 -3.94
N ILE A 57 -4.60 -10.66 -3.49
CA ILE A 57 -4.52 -9.24 -3.87
C ILE A 57 -4.18 -9.10 -5.36
N LYS A 58 -3.28 -9.92 -5.90
CA LYS A 58 -2.94 -9.91 -7.33
C LYS A 58 -4.16 -10.27 -8.19
N ALA A 59 -4.88 -11.34 -7.85
CA ALA A 59 -6.09 -11.74 -8.55
C ALA A 59 -7.18 -10.65 -8.53
N ASP A 60 -7.43 -10.06 -7.37
CA ASP A 60 -8.38 -8.94 -7.21
C ASP A 60 -7.99 -7.71 -8.08
N VAL A 61 -6.68 -7.48 -8.24
CA VAL A 61 -6.13 -6.40 -9.05
C VAL A 61 -6.28 -6.70 -10.53
N GLU A 62 -5.96 -7.92 -10.96
CA GLU A 62 -6.08 -8.34 -12.35
C GLU A 62 -7.52 -8.19 -12.86
N GLU A 63 -8.50 -8.60 -12.07
CA GLU A 63 -9.92 -8.40 -12.39
C GLU A 63 -10.25 -6.91 -12.52
N GLN A 64 -9.82 -6.09 -11.56
CA GLN A 64 -10.10 -4.65 -11.56
C GLN A 64 -9.39 -3.89 -12.70
N VAL A 65 -8.20 -4.32 -13.11
CA VAL A 65 -7.42 -3.70 -14.18
C VAL A 65 -8.12 -3.83 -15.53
N GLN A 66 -8.82 -4.94 -15.80
CA GLN A 66 -9.61 -5.08 -17.02
C GLN A 66 -10.71 -4.02 -17.12
N GLU A 67 -11.32 -3.70 -15.98
CA GLU A 67 -12.35 -2.67 -15.90
C GLU A 67 -11.78 -1.25 -16.03
N LEU A 68 -10.55 -0.99 -15.52
CA LEU A 68 -9.92 0.34 -15.57
C LEU A 68 -9.88 0.93 -16.99
N LYS A 69 -9.64 0.12 -18.01
CA LYS A 69 -9.52 0.59 -19.42
C LYS A 69 -10.79 1.26 -19.94
N LYS A 70 -11.95 0.96 -19.34
CA LYS A 70 -13.26 1.51 -19.74
C LYS A 70 -13.62 2.78 -18.96
N LEU A 71 -12.90 3.09 -17.90
CA LEU A 71 -13.23 4.15 -16.94
C LEU A 71 -12.72 5.52 -17.37
N ASN A 72 -13.34 6.56 -16.83
CA ASN A 72 -12.76 7.90 -16.86
C ASN A 72 -11.74 8.10 -15.72
N ALA A 73 -10.99 9.20 -15.77
CA ALA A 73 -9.94 9.54 -14.80
C ALA A 73 -10.41 9.53 -13.33
N LYS A 74 -11.64 10.00 -13.08
CA LYS A 74 -12.21 10.09 -11.72
C LYS A 74 -12.47 8.71 -11.16
N GLU A 75 -13.11 7.85 -11.93
CA GLU A 75 -13.42 6.46 -11.56
C GLU A 75 -12.14 5.63 -11.39
N ALA A 76 -11.21 5.76 -12.33
CA ALA A 76 -9.90 5.12 -12.26
C ALA A 76 -9.15 5.52 -10.98
N LEU A 77 -9.13 6.81 -10.63
CA LEU A 77 -8.50 7.30 -9.40
C LEU A 77 -9.09 6.64 -8.15
N VAL A 78 -10.41 6.47 -8.09
CA VAL A 78 -11.07 5.81 -6.95
C VAL A 78 -10.66 4.34 -6.87
N LYS A 79 -10.67 3.62 -7.99
CA LYS A 79 -10.28 2.20 -8.06
C LYS A 79 -8.81 2.00 -7.69
N VAL A 80 -7.91 2.79 -8.24
CA VAL A 80 -6.47 2.72 -7.92
C VAL A 80 -6.23 3.00 -6.44
N ARG A 81 -6.88 3.99 -5.84
CA ARG A 81 -6.79 4.24 -4.39
C ARG A 81 -7.23 3.04 -3.56
N LYS A 82 -8.29 2.34 -3.99
CA LYS A 82 -8.77 1.15 -3.30
C LYS A 82 -7.72 0.03 -3.35
N MET A 83 -7.13 -0.23 -4.52
CA MET A 83 -6.07 -1.24 -4.68
C MET A 83 -4.84 -0.93 -3.81
N ILE A 84 -4.35 0.31 -3.83
CA ILE A 84 -3.22 0.73 -2.98
C ILE A 84 -3.58 0.66 -1.48
N THR A 85 -4.84 0.92 -1.12
CA THR A 85 -5.31 0.78 0.28
C THR A 85 -5.32 -0.67 0.72
N ALA A 86 -5.67 -1.62 -0.16
CA ALA A 86 -5.60 -3.05 0.12
C ALA A 86 -4.15 -3.49 0.44
N VAL A 87 -3.16 -3.01 -0.32
CA VAL A 87 -1.74 -3.30 -0.02
C VAL A 87 -1.28 -2.66 1.29
N ASN A 88 -1.71 -1.42 1.57
CA ASN A 88 -1.40 -0.80 2.86
C ASN A 88 -2.04 -1.56 4.04
N HIS A 89 -3.21 -2.16 3.84
CA HIS A 89 -3.86 -3.01 4.82
C HIS A 89 -3.13 -4.34 4.99
N PHE A 90 -2.72 -4.99 3.89
CA PHE A 90 -1.82 -6.13 3.90
C PHE A 90 -0.59 -5.86 4.77
N TYR A 91 0.16 -4.79 4.51
CA TYR A 91 1.33 -4.45 5.31
C TYR A 91 0.99 -4.20 6.80
N LYS A 92 -0.16 -3.59 7.09
CA LYS A 92 -0.57 -3.37 8.49
C LYS A 92 -0.78 -4.69 9.23
N VAL A 93 -1.28 -5.71 8.54
CA VAL A 93 -1.59 -7.04 9.08
C VAL A 93 -0.35 -7.95 9.08
N THR A 94 0.41 -8.01 7.99
CA THR A 94 1.53 -8.95 7.85
C THR A 94 2.85 -8.40 8.37
N LYS A 95 2.99 -7.06 8.37
CA LYS A 95 4.27 -6.36 8.60
C LYS A 95 5.37 -6.78 7.63
N ASP A 96 5.00 -7.31 6.46
CA ASP A 96 5.95 -7.71 5.41
C ASP A 96 6.28 -6.51 4.50
N PRO A 97 7.48 -5.89 4.64
CA PRO A 97 7.87 -4.75 3.82
C PRO A 97 8.16 -5.14 2.36
N VAL A 98 8.60 -6.39 2.12
CA VAL A 98 8.97 -6.86 0.78
C VAL A 98 7.72 -7.06 -0.04
N GLY A 99 6.76 -7.84 0.48
CA GLY A 99 5.46 -8.04 -0.16
C GLY A 99 4.69 -6.73 -0.37
N GLU A 100 4.87 -5.73 0.51
CA GLU A 100 4.27 -4.41 0.28
C GLU A 100 4.83 -3.72 -0.97
N VAL A 101 6.15 -3.78 -1.19
CA VAL A 101 6.80 -3.19 -2.37
C VAL A 101 6.46 -4.00 -3.61
N GLU A 102 6.58 -5.32 -3.57
CA GLU A 102 6.20 -6.26 -4.64
C GLU A 102 4.77 -5.98 -5.14
N LEU A 103 3.79 -6.00 -4.24
CA LEU A 103 2.39 -5.78 -4.61
C LEU A 103 2.15 -4.37 -5.16
N LYS A 104 2.86 -3.35 -4.65
CA LYS A 104 2.76 -1.99 -5.19
C LYS A 104 3.34 -1.91 -6.59
N LEU A 105 4.51 -2.48 -6.83
CA LEU A 105 5.12 -2.51 -8.16
C LEU A 105 4.21 -3.24 -9.14
N PHE A 106 3.69 -4.41 -8.76
CA PHE A 106 2.72 -5.17 -9.55
C PHE A 106 1.51 -4.32 -9.94
N ILE A 107 0.82 -3.70 -8.97
CA ILE A 107 -0.37 -2.87 -9.23
C ILE A 107 -0.01 -1.67 -10.11
N LEU A 108 1.05 -0.94 -9.77
CA LEU A 108 1.44 0.27 -10.50
C LEU A 108 1.80 -0.05 -11.95
N ASN A 109 2.52 -1.15 -12.19
CA ASN A 109 2.82 -1.63 -13.54
C ASN A 109 1.56 -2.05 -14.32
N ALA A 110 0.55 -2.62 -13.66
CA ALA A 110 -0.69 -3.04 -14.32
C ALA A 110 -1.63 -1.88 -14.72
N ILE A 111 -1.57 -0.73 -14.03
CA ILE A 111 -2.49 0.38 -14.24
C ILE A 111 -2.27 1.08 -15.60
N PRO A 112 -3.31 1.23 -16.46
CA PRO A 112 -3.19 2.00 -17.70
C PRO A 112 -3.15 3.52 -17.43
N PHE A 113 -2.67 4.31 -18.38
CA PHE A 113 -2.57 5.78 -18.26
C PHE A 113 -3.49 6.55 -19.22
N ASP A 114 -4.04 5.88 -20.22
CA ASP A 114 -4.93 6.50 -21.20
C ASP A 114 -6.39 6.50 -20.73
N TYR A 115 -6.68 7.34 -19.74
CA TYR A 115 -8.06 7.60 -19.34
C TYR A 115 -8.65 8.77 -20.10
N LYS A 116 -9.96 8.70 -20.35
CA LYS A 116 -10.73 9.84 -20.86
C LYS A 116 -10.69 10.97 -19.84
N LYS A 117 -10.46 12.20 -20.33
CA LYS A 117 -10.47 13.41 -19.50
C LYS A 117 -11.84 13.55 -18.83
N SER A 118 -11.83 13.77 -17.52
CA SER A 118 -13.03 14.05 -16.72
C SER A 118 -12.79 15.34 -15.95
N ILE A 119 -13.65 16.33 -16.17
CA ILE A 119 -13.62 17.62 -15.47
C ILE A 119 -14.94 17.77 -14.71
N PHE A 120 -14.87 18.21 -13.45
CA PHE A 120 -16.06 18.58 -12.68
C PHE A 120 -15.82 19.90 -11.95
N GLY A 121 -16.43 20.98 -12.45
CA GLY A 121 -16.07 22.34 -12.05
C GLY A 121 -14.59 22.62 -12.36
N TYR A 122 -13.85 23.14 -11.38
CA TYR A 122 -12.41 23.42 -11.50
C TYR A 122 -11.50 22.19 -11.32
N ARG A 123 -12.05 21.00 -11.06
CA ARG A 123 -11.26 19.79 -10.80
C ARG A 123 -10.94 19.06 -12.09
N ASP A 124 -9.66 19.05 -12.47
CA ASP A 124 -9.12 18.16 -13.49
C ASP A 124 -8.73 16.82 -12.85
N PHE A 125 -9.53 15.77 -13.10
CA PHE A 125 -9.28 14.47 -12.51
C PHE A 125 -8.10 13.73 -13.13
N MET A 126 -7.68 14.08 -14.36
CA MET A 126 -6.44 13.53 -14.91
C MET A 126 -5.24 14.06 -14.14
N MET A 127 -5.23 15.37 -13.83
CA MET A 127 -4.18 15.95 -13.00
C MET A 127 -4.14 15.32 -11.60
N LEU A 128 -5.30 15.18 -10.96
CA LEU A 128 -5.41 14.53 -9.64
C LEU A 128 -4.96 13.06 -9.66
N PHE A 129 -5.28 12.34 -10.74
CA PHE A 129 -4.83 10.98 -10.95
C PHE A 129 -3.31 10.93 -11.05
N SER A 130 -2.70 11.73 -11.93
CA SER A 130 -1.25 11.77 -12.13
C SER A 130 -0.52 12.11 -10.85
N ILE A 131 -0.95 13.13 -10.10
CA ILE A 131 -0.33 13.51 -8.82
C ILE A 131 -0.39 12.36 -7.81
N TYR A 132 -1.56 11.72 -7.67
CA TYR A 132 -1.72 10.61 -6.74
C TYR A 132 -0.84 9.40 -7.13
N TYR A 133 -0.84 9.06 -8.41
CA TYR A 133 -0.07 7.95 -8.95
C TYR A 133 1.43 8.17 -8.75
N ILE A 134 1.96 9.31 -9.19
CA ILE A 134 3.39 9.65 -9.04
C ILE A 134 3.82 9.71 -7.58
N LYS A 135 2.99 10.29 -6.69
CA LYS A 135 3.26 10.29 -5.25
C LYS A 135 3.33 8.86 -4.69
N THR A 136 2.48 7.95 -5.18
CA THR A 136 2.48 6.55 -4.76
C THR A 136 3.74 5.83 -5.23
N VAL A 137 4.18 6.09 -6.47
CA VAL A 137 5.46 5.58 -6.99
C VAL A 137 6.63 6.08 -6.14
N ALA A 138 6.70 7.38 -5.84
CA ALA A 138 7.75 7.96 -5.01
C ALA A 138 7.81 7.34 -3.59
N VAL A 139 6.65 7.12 -2.96
CA VAL A 139 6.58 6.41 -1.67
C VAL A 139 7.05 4.97 -1.80
N THR A 140 6.74 4.30 -2.90
CA THR A 140 7.17 2.91 -3.17
C THR A 140 8.69 2.84 -3.35
N ILE A 141 9.29 3.76 -4.11
CA ILE A 141 10.76 3.88 -4.25
C ILE A 141 11.42 4.08 -2.88
N ASN A 142 10.86 4.94 -2.03
CA ASN A 142 11.41 5.17 -0.69
C ASN A 142 11.32 3.95 0.22
N LYS A 143 10.40 3.02 -0.03
CA LYS A 143 10.31 1.74 0.68
C LYS A 143 11.25 0.70 0.10
N PHE A 144 11.31 0.61 -1.24
CA PHE A 144 12.27 -0.19 -1.98
C PHE A 144 13.71 0.07 -1.52
N LYS A 145 14.12 1.34 -1.43
CA LYS A 145 15.48 1.74 -0.98
C LYS A 145 15.83 1.35 0.46
N LYS A 146 14.86 0.88 1.24
CA LYS A 146 15.05 0.40 2.61
C LYS A 146 15.12 -1.12 2.71
N LEU A 147 14.85 -1.84 1.61
CA LEU A 147 14.98 -3.28 1.55
C LEU A 147 16.47 -3.69 1.55
N HIS A 148 16.73 -4.96 1.81
CA HIS A 148 18.08 -5.53 1.64
C HIS A 148 18.51 -5.44 0.16
N GLU A 149 19.82 -5.34 -0.10
CA GLU A 149 20.36 -5.15 -1.46
C GLU A 149 19.92 -6.27 -2.43
N ASP A 150 19.96 -7.52 -2.00
CA ASP A 150 19.50 -8.66 -2.81
C ASP A 150 18.03 -8.50 -3.27
N LEU A 151 17.16 -8.06 -2.37
CA LEU A 151 15.74 -7.81 -2.69
C LEU A 151 15.55 -6.57 -3.55
N GLN A 152 16.44 -5.58 -3.42
CA GLN A 152 16.45 -4.43 -4.33
C GLN A 152 16.84 -4.88 -5.73
N PHE A 153 17.84 -5.74 -5.86
CA PHE A 153 18.26 -6.31 -7.13
C PHE A 153 17.11 -7.04 -7.82
N ASP A 154 16.43 -7.94 -7.09
CA ASP A 154 15.30 -8.72 -7.62
C ASP A 154 14.14 -7.86 -8.12
N LEU A 155 13.89 -6.71 -7.47
CA LEU A 155 12.77 -5.81 -7.80
C LEU A 155 13.17 -4.62 -8.70
N SER A 156 14.46 -4.48 -9.01
CA SER A 156 15.00 -3.35 -9.75
C SER A 156 14.46 -3.30 -11.18
N GLU A 157 14.31 -4.45 -11.82
CA GLU A 157 13.79 -4.57 -13.19
C GLU A 157 12.34 -4.08 -13.27
N ASP A 158 11.48 -4.56 -12.37
CA ASP A 158 10.07 -4.15 -12.31
C ASP A 158 9.89 -2.65 -12.05
N LEU A 159 10.74 -2.09 -11.19
CA LEU A 159 10.73 -0.67 -10.88
C LEU A 159 11.27 0.16 -12.06
N ASN A 160 12.33 -0.27 -12.72
CA ASN A 160 12.84 0.40 -13.92
C ASN A 160 11.85 0.32 -15.09
N HIS A 161 11.18 -0.81 -15.27
CA HIS A 161 10.07 -0.94 -16.22
C HIS A 161 8.95 0.06 -15.91
N LEU A 162 8.55 0.18 -14.64
CA LEU A 162 7.56 1.16 -14.20
C LEU A 162 7.99 2.60 -14.51
N LEU A 163 9.23 2.96 -14.21
CA LEU A 163 9.78 4.28 -14.50
C LEU A 163 9.80 4.56 -16.01
N GLY A 164 10.29 3.63 -16.82
CA GLY A 164 10.29 3.74 -18.28
C GLY A 164 8.88 3.93 -18.85
N LYS A 165 7.90 3.17 -18.33
CA LYS A 165 6.48 3.32 -18.67
C LYS A 165 5.93 4.69 -18.30
N ILE A 166 6.31 5.25 -17.15
CA ILE A 166 5.87 6.59 -16.72
C ILE A 166 6.44 7.66 -17.67
N TYR A 167 7.75 7.62 -17.94
CA TYR A 167 8.44 8.62 -18.76
C TYR A 167 8.13 8.55 -20.26
N SER A 168 7.64 7.41 -20.75
CA SER A 168 7.12 7.27 -22.11
C SER A 168 5.64 7.69 -22.25
N SER A 169 5.00 8.13 -21.17
CA SER A 169 3.58 8.45 -21.14
C SER A 169 3.28 9.93 -20.88
N LYS A 170 1.98 10.27 -20.88
CA LYS A 170 1.49 11.62 -20.52
C LYS A 170 1.78 12.02 -19.06
N LEU A 171 2.24 11.09 -18.21
CA LEU A 171 2.60 11.37 -16.82
C LEU A 171 4.02 11.95 -16.68
N ALA A 172 4.85 11.90 -17.73
CA ALA A 172 6.26 12.34 -17.69
C ALA A 172 6.44 13.74 -17.06
N GLY A 173 5.66 14.73 -17.50
CA GLY A 173 5.76 16.09 -16.94
C GLY A 173 5.41 16.18 -15.44
N THR A 174 4.49 15.34 -14.95
CA THR A 174 4.20 15.27 -13.50
C THR A 174 5.30 14.57 -12.73
N ALA A 175 5.93 13.55 -13.33
CA ALA A 175 7.07 12.83 -12.77
C ALA A 175 8.28 13.76 -12.62
N GLU A 176 8.60 14.54 -13.66
CA GLU A 176 9.68 15.54 -13.65
C GLU A 176 9.44 16.63 -12.61
N ALA A 177 8.22 17.19 -12.56
CA ALA A 177 7.85 18.18 -11.55
C ALA A 177 7.94 17.65 -10.11
N SER A 178 7.89 16.32 -9.93
CA SER A 178 8.00 15.66 -8.63
C SER A 178 9.41 15.12 -8.33
N ASN A 179 10.40 15.38 -9.19
CA ASN A 179 11.77 14.84 -9.10
C ASN A 179 11.81 13.30 -8.99
N LEU A 180 10.91 12.62 -9.69
CA LEU A 180 10.98 11.16 -9.79
C LEU A 180 12.28 10.78 -10.57
N PRO A 181 13.01 9.74 -10.18
CA PRO A 181 14.14 9.26 -10.97
C PRO A 181 13.66 8.64 -12.28
N LYS A 182 14.46 8.72 -13.35
CA LYS A 182 14.19 8.06 -14.64
C LYS A 182 14.55 6.58 -14.64
N GLU A 183 15.51 6.21 -13.81
CA GLU A 183 16.00 4.86 -13.59
C GLU A 183 16.58 4.75 -12.17
N ILE A 184 16.71 3.53 -11.67
CA ILE A 184 17.40 3.19 -10.43
C ILE A 184 18.48 2.15 -10.72
N SER A 185 19.56 2.25 -9.95
CA SER A 185 20.70 1.32 -9.94
C SER A 185 20.35 0.00 -9.26
#